data_AF-A0A957HBH4-F1
#
_entry.id   AF-A0A957HBH4-F1
#
_cell.length_a   1.000
_cell.length_b   1.000
_cell.length_c   1.000
_cell.angle_alpha   90.00
_cell.angle_beta   90.00
_cell.angle_gamma   90.00
#
_symmetry.space_group_name_H-M   'P 1'
#
loop_
_entity.id
_entity.type
_entity.pdbx_description
1 polymer ?
#
loop_
_entity_poly.entity_id
_entity_poly.type
_entity_poly.pdbx_seq_one_letter_code
_entity_poly.pdbx_strand_id
1 'polypeptide(L)'
;MTEKVRKLWFIRQDKEIRGPFPSATISQFLLIGRVRMSDEVSQDKENWQKIRNIPELIPDVMKADLTDPVNRANLEAARHGADERKWGEDEFDDSERRSSETAEEYALRQLHASKRLDEYERKTKQQKIITLAVLLVICAAVIIPLLLYTPGEKVPDIDCSAPQAPGVNWSNCNFQGANLDGAVLIKAHIRNANFTSASLYQTKLSGVDFSYTNLGLANLRLSDLTNASLVGAVLRNSDLRGADLSGADLSYADLQGAQLTDTNLRRAKLDKAIWINGQVCAQGSVGGCLGSQ
;
A
#
# COMPACT_ATOMS: atom_id res chain seq x y z
N MET A 1 -43.80 31.90 1.97
CA MET A 1 -43.90 31.36 0.59
C MET A 1 -44.36 32.51 -0.30
N THR A 2 -43.43 33.17 -1.00
CA THR A 2 -43.76 34.26 -1.93
C THR A 2 -44.33 33.65 -3.20
N GLU A 3 -45.61 33.92 -3.45
CA GLU A 3 -46.33 33.53 -4.66
C GLU A 3 -45.68 34.23 -5.87
N LYS A 4 -44.89 33.48 -6.64
CA LYS A 4 -44.21 34.00 -7.84
C LYS A 4 -45.27 34.20 -8.92
N VAL A 5 -45.81 35.42 -9.04
CA VAL A 5 -46.76 35.78 -10.10
C VAL A 5 -46.17 35.37 -11.45
N ARG A 6 -46.86 34.46 -12.17
CA ARG A 6 -46.41 33.96 -13.47
C ARG A 6 -46.53 35.08 -14.50
N LYS A 7 -45.40 35.73 -14.82
CA LYS A 7 -45.33 36.70 -15.92
C LYS A 7 -45.67 36.03 -17.25
N LEU A 8 -46.59 36.64 -17.98
CA LEU A 8 -47.04 36.22 -19.30
C LEU A 8 -46.57 37.22 -20.35
N TRP A 9 -46.20 36.72 -21.53
CA TRP A 9 -45.54 37.50 -22.56
C TRP A 9 -46.16 37.25 -23.93
N PHE A 10 -46.37 38.32 -24.68
CA PHE A 10 -46.65 38.28 -26.11
C PHE A 10 -45.35 38.37 -26.89
N ILE A 11 -45.24 37.64 -27.99
CA ILE A 11 -44.09 37.64 -28.89
C ILE A 11 -44.49 38.31 -30.19
N ARG A 12 -43.65 39.20 -30.73
CA ARG A 12 -43.80 39.82 -32.04
C ARG A 12 -42.69 39.37 -32.97
N GLN A 13 -43.06 38.70 -34.05
CA GLN A 13 -42.17 38.22 -35.10
C GLN A 13 -42.80 38.56 -36.45
N ASP A 14 -42.07 39.26 -37.30
CA ASP A 14 -42.50 39.59 -38.68
C ASP A 14 -43.92 40.19 -38.79
N LYS A 15 -44.30 41.03 -37.81
CA LYS A 15 -45.61 41.70 -37.65
C LYS A 15 -46.75 40.83 -37.13
N GLU A 16 -46.53 39.54 -36.87
CA GLU A 16 -47.49 38.70 -36.14
C GLU A 16 -47.27 38.76 -34.64
N ILE A 17 -48.37 38.85 -33.88
CA ILE A 17 -48.35 38.80 -32.42
C ILE A 17 -48.93 37.46 -31.96
N ARG A 18 -48.17 36.70 -31.16
CA ARG A 18 -48.59 35.41 -30.61
C ARG A 18 -48.47 35.40 -29.09
N GLY A 19 -49.31 34.63 -28.40
CA GLY A 19 -49.32 34.49 -26.94
C GLY A 19 -50.68 34.82 -26.31
N PRO A 20 -50.74 34.95 -24.97
CA PRO A 20 -49.62 35.06 -24.04
C PRO A 20 -48.95 33.72 -23.74
N PHE A 21 -47.63 33.72 -23.55
CA PHE A 21 -46.82 32.58 -23.16
C PHE A 21 -46.12 32.80 -21.81
N PRO A 22 -45.98 31.77 -20.96
CA PRO A 22 -45.09 31.81 -19.81
C PRO A 22 -43.61 31.97 -20.22
N SER A 23 -42.80 32.56 -19.35
CA SER A 23 -41.35 32.70 -19.57
C SER A 23 -40.66 31.38 -19.97
N ALA A 24 -41.04 30.26 -19.35
CA ALA A 24 -40.48 28.94 -19.64
C ALA A 24 -40.72 28.49 -21.09
N THR A 25 -41.88 28.83 -21.66
CA THR A 25 -42.23 28.52 -23.06
C THR A 25 -41.38 29.34 -24.02
N ILE A 26 -41.13 30.62 -23.71
CA ILE A 26 -40.21 31.46 -24.49
C ILE A 26 -38.79 30.91 -24.43
N SER A 27 -38.31 30.53 -23.25
CA SER A 27 -37.00 29.89 -23.09
C SER A 27 -36.88 28.61 -23.93
N GLN A 28 -37.92 27.78 -23.96
CA GLN A 28 -37.95 26.59 -24.82
C GLN A 28 -37.93 26.95 -26.31
N PHE A 29 -38.72 27.94 -26.74
CA PHE A 29 -38.72 28.40 -28.14
C PHE A 29 -37.37 28.95 -28.60
N LEU A 30 -36.60 29.59 -27.71
CA LEU A 30 -35.23 30.01 -27.99
C LEU A 30 -34.29 28.81 -28.19
N LEU A 31 -34.42 27.75 -27.37
CA LEU A 31 -33.58 26.54 -27.50
C LEU A 31 -33.80 25.87 -28.85
N ILE A 32 -35.05 25.63 -29.23
CA ILE A 32 -35.42 24.95 -30.48
C ILE A 32 -35.44 25.87 -31.71
N GLY A 33 -35.06 27.14 -31.55
CA GLY A 33 -34.93 28.10 -32.67
C GLY A 33 -36.25 28.60 -33.27
N ARG A 34 -37.40 28.41 -32.60
CA ARG A 34 -38.70 28.95 -33.04
C ARG A 34 -38.79 30.48 -32.89
N VAL A 35 -38.02 31.03 -31.95
CA VAL A 35 -37.93 32.47 -31.67
C VAL A 35 -36.45 32.84 -31.56
N ARG A 36 -36.09 34.05 -31.99
CA ARG A 36 -34.71 34.57 -32.02
C ARG A 36 -34.49 35.61 -30.93
N MET A 37 -33.22 35.78 -30.54
CA MET A 37 -32.79 36.82 -29.59
C MET A 37 -33.03 38.27 -30.09
N SER A 38 -33.33 38.44 -31.38
CA SER A 38 -33.71 39.71 -32.01
C SER A 38 -35.21 40.01 -31.97
N ASP A 39 -36.03 38.99 -31.74
CA ASP A 39 -37.49 39.14 -31.74
C ASP A 39 -37.93 39.88 -30.46
N GLU A 40 -39.13 40.45 -30.49
CA GLU A 40 -39.62 41.35 -29.46
C GLU A 40 -40.69 40.69 -28.60
N VAL A 41 -40.71 41.06 -27.32
CA VAL A 41 -41.72 40.62 -26.36
C VAL A 41 -42.30 41.80 -25.60
N SER A 42 -43.55 41.62 -25.15
CA SER A 42 -44.29 42.61 -24.40
C SER A 42 -45.25 41.92 -23.42
N GLN A 43 -45.50 42.53 -22.26
CA GLN A 43 -46.50 42.04 -21.31
C GLN A 43 -47.88 42.67 -21.53
N ASP A 44 -47.93 43.84 -22.16
CA ASP A 44 -49.11 44.70 -22.33
C ASP A 44 -49.51 44.91 -23.81
N LYS A 45 -48.71 44.40 -24.76
CA LYS A 45 -48.80 44.61 -26.22
C LYS A 45 -48.48 46.04 -26.69
N GLU A 46 -48.11 46.93 -25.78
CA GLU A 46 -47.80 48.33 -26.07
C GLU A 46 -46.29 48.58 -25.98
N ASN A 47 -45.66 48.09 -24.92
CA ASN A 47 -44.24 48.24 -24.64
C ASN A 47 -43.44 47.02 -25.11
N TRP A 48 -42.75 47.17 -26.24
CA TRP A 48 -41.99 46.09 -26.88
C TRP A 48 -40.50 46.19 -26.58
N GLN A 49 -39.91 45.06 -26.15
CA GLN A 49 -38.48 44.95 -25.86
C GLN A 49 -37.89 43.72 -26.54
N LYS A 50 -36.65 43.81 -27.03
CA LYS A 50 -35.95 42.65 -27.59
C LYS A 50 -35.70 41.60 -26.52
N ILE A 51 -35.88 40.32 -26.86
CA ILE A 51 -35.67 39.20 -25.93
C ILE A 51 -34.26 39.19 -25.33
N ARG A 52 -33.23 39.58 -26.10
CA ARG A 52 -31.85 39.71 -25.60
C ARG A 52 -31.68 40.64 -24.40
N ASN A 53 -32.59 41.59 -24.20
CA ASN A 53 -32.52 42.58 -23.12
C ASN A 53 -33.23 42.07 -21.84
N ILE A 54 -33.78 40.85 -21.86
CA ILE A 54 -34.55 40.28 -20.75
C ILE A 54 -33.89 38.97 -20.32
N PRO A 55 -32.91 39.01 -19.39
CA PRO A 55 -32.13 37.84 -18.97
C PRO A 55 -32.95 36.69 -18.40
N GLU A 56 -34.14 37.00 -17.85
CA GLU A 56 -35.06 36.00 -17.29
C GLU A 56 -35.73 35.10 -18.34
N LEU A 57 -35.71 35.48 -19.63
CA LEU A 57 -36.25 34.67 -20.72
C LEU A 57 -35.19 33.78 -21.38
N ILE A 58 -33.92 34.09 -21.17
CA ILE A 58 -32.79 33.40 -21.83
C ILE A 58 -32.43 32.16 -20.99
N PRO A 59 -32.43 30.95 -21.58
CA PRO A 59 -31.97 29.75 -20.90
C PRO A 59 -30.53 29.88 -20.39
N ASP A 60 -30.23 29.36 -19.21
CA ASP A 60 -28.88 29.49 -18.63
C ASP A 60 -27.80 28.81 -19.48
N VAL A 61 -28.14 27.71 -20.16
CA VAL A 61 -27.25 27.03 -21.12
C VAL A 61 -26.87 27.90 -22.32
N MET A 62 -27.65 28.93 -22.66
CA MET A 62 -27.33 29.88 -23.73
C MET A 62 -26.52 31.09 -23.25
N LYS A 63 -26.38 31.28 -21.93
CA LYS A 63 -25.58 32.36 -21.32
C LYS A 63 -24.10 31.94 -21.13
N ALA A 64 -23.82 30.63 -21.20
CA ALA A 64 -22.49 30.08 -21.01
C ALA A 64 -21.56 30.42 -22.19
N ASP A 65 -20.24 30.38 -21.94
CA ASP A 65 -19.23 30.56 -22.98
C ASP A 65 -19.22 29.35 -23.93
N LEU A 66 -19.71 29.58 -25.15
CA LEU A 66 -19.84 28.53 -26.18
C LEU A 66 -18.53 28.22 -26.91
N THR A 67 -17.41 28.88 -26.56
CA THR A 67 -16.08 28.48 -27.04
C THR A 67 -15.57 27.22 -26.32
N ASP A 68 -16.12 26.91 -25.14
CA ASP A 68 -15.86 25.67 -24.40
C ASP A 68 -16.62 24.48 -25.03
N PRO A 69 -15.92 23.39 -25.42
CA PRO A 69 -16.54 22.18 -25.96
C PRO A 69 -17.63 21.57 -25.05
N VAL A 70 -17.49 21.68 -23.72
CA VAL A 70 -18.45 21.15 -22.74
C VAL A 70 -19.74 21.95 -22.76
N ASN A 71 -19.65 23.29 -22.78
CA ASN A 71 -20.83 24.15 -22.86
C ASN A 71 -21.56 24.00 -24.20
N ARG A 72 -20.82 23.78 -25.29
CA ARG A 72 -21.40 23.48 -26.60
C ARG A 72 -22.16 22.15 -26.59
N ALA A 73 -21.58 21.09 -26.04
CA ALA A 73 -22.26 19.80 -25.89
C ALA A 73 -23.50 19.88 -24.99
N ASN A 74 -23.44 20.67 -23.91
CA ASN A 74 -24.59 20.91 -23.03
C ASN A 74 -25.73 21.66 -23.75
N LEU A 75 -25.41 22.64 -24.59
CA LEU A 75 -26.40 23.34 -25.42
C LEU A 75 -27.03 22.39 -26.45
N GLU A 76 -26.22 21.55 -27.12
CA GLU A 76 -26.71 20.56 -28.08
C GLU A 76 -27.64 19.54 -27.41
N ALA A 77 -27.26 18.99 -26.25
CA ALA A 77 -28.10 18.09 -25.47
C ALA A 77 -29.42 18.75 -25.04
N ALA A 78 -29.38 20.01 -24.62
CA ALA A 78 -30.58 20.78 -24.26
C ALA A 78 -31.50 21.03 -25.46
N ARG A 79 -30.95 21.22 -26.66
CA ARG A 79 -31.72 21.32 -27.91
C ARG A 79 -32.39 20.00 -28.28
N HIS A 80 -31.65 18.90 -28.25
CA HIS A 80 -32.16 17.57 -28.55
C HIS A 80 -33.32 17.20 -27.60
N GLY A 81 -33.14 17.37 -26.28
CA GLY A 81 -34.21 17.09 -25.32
C GLY A 81 -35.41 18.05 -25.37
N ALA A 82 -35.27 19.23 -26.01
CA ALA A 82 -36.37 20.15 -26.24
C ALA A 82 -37.15 19.84 -27.53
N ASP A 83 -36.49 19.26 -28.53
CA ASP A 83 -37.09 18.84 -29.81
C ASP A 83 -37.81 17.48 -29.72
N GLU A 84 -37.31 16.55 -28.90
CA GLU A 84 -37.99 15.27 -28.60
C GLU A 84 -39.38 15.47 -27.97
N ARG A 85 -39.63 16.63 -27.35
CA ARG A 85 -40.96 17.05 -26.88
C ARG A 85 -41.77 17.71 -27.98
N LYS A 86 -41.74 17.15 -29.19
CA LYS A 86 -42.62 17.53 -30.29
C LYS A 86 -44.03 17.06 -29.93
N TRP A 87 -44.85 17.98 -29.40
CA TRP A 87 -46.29 17.78 -29.31
C TRP A 87 -46.86 17.86 -30.74
N GLY A 88 -46.67 16.79 -31.50
CA GLY A 88 -47.35 16.57 -32.77
C GLY A 88 -48.79 16.16 -32.48
N GLU A 89 -49.72 16.80 -33.17
CA GLU A 89 -51.09 16.32 -33.33
C GLU A 89 -51.05 15.07 -34.23
N ASP A 90 -50.51 13.97 -33.71
CA ASP A 90 -50.63 12.67 -34.37
C ASP A 90 -51.87 11.98 -33.77
N GLU A 91 -52.86 11.74 -34.62
CA GLU A 91 -54.00 10.87 -34.35
C GLU A 91 -53.46 9.52 -33.87
N PHE A 92 -53.56 9.26 -32.56
CA PHE A 92 -53.13 8.02 -31.95
C PHE A 92 -54.10 6.89 -32.36
N ASP A 93 -53.61 5.97 -33.20
CA ASP A 93 -54.26 4.67 -33.42
C ASP A 93 -54.10 3.80 -32.16
N ASP A 94 -55.17 3.72 -31.35
CA ASP A 94 -55.23 2.99 -30.08
C ASP A 94 -55.43 1.47 -30.28
N SER A 95 -55.31 0.96 -31.51
CA SER A 95 -55.59 -0.46 -31.84
C SER A 95 -54.48 -1.46 -31.49
N GLU A 96 -53.27 -1.01 -31.14
CA GLU A 96 -52.18 -1.89 -30.65
C GLU A 96 -52.13 -2.04 -29.13
N ARG A 97 -53.21 -1.69 -28.41
CA ARG A 97 -53.25 -1.85 -26.95
C ARG A 97 -53.65 -3.28 -26.55
N ARG A 98 -52.63 -4.14 -26.43
CA ARG A 98 -52.61 -5.47 -25.77
C ARG A 98 -53.49 -6.56 -26.41
N SER A 99 -52.89 -7.37 -27.27
CA SER A 99 -53.37 -8.75 -27.48
C SER A 99 -53.28 -9.54 -26.16
N SER A 100 -54.23 -10.43 -25.90
CA SER A 100 -54.21 -11.30 -24.71
C SER A 100 -52.98 -12.22 -24.78
N GLU A 101 -52.14 -12.19 -23.73
CA GLU A 101 -50.97 -13.07 -23.59
C GLU A 101 -51.40 -14.54 -23.71
N THR A 102 -50.75 -15.30 -24.58
CA THR A 102 -51.05 -16.73 -24.75
C THR A 102 -50.55 -17.54 -23.56
N ALA A 103 -51.13 -18.73 -23.33
CA ALA A 103 -50.70 -19.60 -22.23
C ALA A 103 -49.21 -20.00 -22.32
N GLU A 104 -48.66 -20.13 -23.54
CA GLU A 104 -47.24 -20.39 -23.78
C GLU A 104 -46.35 -19.19 -23.43
N GLU A 105 -46.74 -17.97 -23.83
CA GLU A 105 -46.01 -16.74 -23.48
C GLU A 105 -45.97 -16.52 -21.97
N TYR A 106 -47.09 -16.75 -21.29
CA TYR A 106 -47.17 -16.68 -19.83
C TYR A 106 -46.22 -17.70 -19.16
N ALA A 107 -46.23 -18.95 -19.62
CA ALA A 107 -45.34 -19.99 -19.11
C ALA A 107 -43.86 -19.67 -19.35
N LEU A 108 -43.51 -19.16 -20.55
CA LEU A 108 -42.15 -18.74 -20.88
C LEU A 108 -41.67 -17.58 -19.99
N ARG A 109 -42.55 -16.62 -19.71
CA ARG A 109 -42.27 -15.49 -18.83
C ARG A 109 -42.04 -15.92 -17.39
N GLN A 110 -42.86 -16.83 -16.88
CA GLN A 110 -42.68 -17.43 -15.54
C GLN A 110 -41.34 -18.17 -15.45
N LEU A 111 -40.97 -18.94 -16.48
CA LEU A 111 -39.68 -19.61 -16.56
C LEU A 111 -38.50 -18.63 -16.59
N HIS A 112 -38.61 -17.52 -17.35
CA HIS A 112 -37.59 -16.48 -17.36
C HIS A 112 -37.51 -15.72 -16.03
N ALA A 113 -38.62 -15.58 -15.30
CA ALA A 113 -38.64 -14.99 -13.96
C ALA A 113 -37.94 -15.92 -12.95
N SER A 114 -38.25 -17.22 -12.95
CA SER A 114 -37.62 -18.18 -12.03
C SER A 114 -36.12 -18.34 -12.28
N LYS A 115 -35.68 -18.45 -13.54
CA LYS A 115 -34.25 -18.49 -13.89
C LYS A 115 -33.49 -17.25 -13.42
N ARG A 116 -34.10 -16.06 -13.53
CA ARG A 116 -33.49 -14.80 -13.03
C ARG A 116 -33.35 -14.78 -11.51
N LEU A 117 -34.32 -15.35 -10.79
CA LEU A 117 -34.23 -15.49 -9.32
C LEU A 117 -33.12 -16.48 -8.94
N ASP A 118 -33.05 -17.63 -9.60
CA ASP A 118 -31.98 -18.63 -9.37
C ASP A 118 -30.59 -18.05 -9.63
N GLU A 119 -30.42 -17.28 -10.71
CA GLU A 119 -29.17 -16.58 -11.02
C GLU A 119 -28.80 -15.54 -9.94
N TYR A 120 -29.80 -14.79 -9.44
CA TYR A 120 -29.60 -13.82 -8.38
C TYR A 120 -29.17 -14.48 -7.06
N GLU A 121 -29.83 -15.58 -6.67
CA GLU A 121 -29.50 -16.37 -5.49
C GLU A 121 -28.09 -16.96 -5.57
N ARG A 122 -27.70 -17.50 -6.74
CA ARG A 122 -26.34 -18.01 -6.97
C ARG A 122 -25.29 -16.91 -6.81
N LYS A 123 -25.51 -15.74 -7.41
CA LYS A 123 -24.59 -14.58 -7.30
C LYS A 123 -24.45 -14.10 -5.85
N THR A 124 -25.56 -13.96 -5.14
CA THR A 124 -25.52 -13.54 -3.72
C THR A 124 -24.90 -14.59 -2.82
N LYS A 125 -25.17 -15.88 -3.01
CA LYS A 125 -24.50 -16.96 -2.27
C LYS A 125 -23.01 -17.00 -2.55
N GLN A 126 -22.60 -16.84 -3.80
CA GLN A 126 -21.20 -16.78 -4.20
C GLN A 126 -20.50 -15.56 -3.61
N GLN A 127 -21.12 -14.38 -3.64
CA GLN A 127 -20.61 -13.19 -2.96
C GLN A 127 -20.44 -13.40 -1.45
N LYS A 128 -21.43 -14.01 -0.77
CA LYS A 128 -21.32 -14.33 0.66
C LYS A 128 -20.15 -15.27 0.96
N ILE A 129 -19.96 -16.30 0.15
CA ILE A 129 -18.82 -17.23 0.26
C ILE A 129 -17.50 -16.48 0.07
N ILE A 130 -17.40 -15.63 -0.95
CA ILE A 130 -16.21 -14.82 -1.22
C ILE A 130 -15.94 -13.88 -0.04
N THR A 131 -16.95 -13.17 0.47
CA THR A 131 -16.78 -12.26 1.61
C THR A 131 -16.33 -13.00 2.87
N LEU A 132 -16.88 -14.18 3.14
CA LEU A 132 -16.48 -15.00 4.30
C LEU A 132 -15.04 -15.50 4.14
N ALA A 133 -14.66 -15.94 2.94
CA ALA A 133 -13.31 -16.38 2.64
C ALA A 133 -12.29 -15.23 2.81
N VAL A 134 -12.62 -14.02 2.32
CA VAL A 134 -11.78 -12.82 2.50
C VAL A 134 -11.62 -12.48 3.99
N LEU A 135 -12.69 -12.51 4.77
CA LEU A 135 -12.62 -12.28 6.22
C LEU A 135 -11.75 -13.32 6.93
N LEU A 136 -11.86 -14.60 6.56
CA LEU A 136 -11.00 -15.66 7.10
C LEU A 136 -9.53 -15.44 6.77
N VAL A 137 -9.22 -15.02 5.53
CA VAL A 137 -7.84 -14.70 5.12
C VAL A 137 -7.30 -13.52 5.92
N ILE A 138 -8.09 -12.46 6.12
CA ILE A 138 -7.69 -11.30 6.92
C ILE A 138 -7.47 -11.71 8.38
N CYS A 139 -8.38 -12.49 8.97
CA CYS A 139 -8.23 -13.01 10.32
C CYS A 139 -6.97 -13.87 10.46
N ALA A 140 -6.72 -14.78 9.51
CA ALA A 140 -5.49 -15.58 9.49
C ALA A 140 -4.25 -14.70 9.37
N ALA A 141 -4.27 -13.67 8.53
CA ALA A 141 -3.17 -12.73 8.37
C ALA A 141 -2.87 -11.90 9.62
N VAL A 142 -3.82 -11.76 10.56
CA VAL A 142 -3.60 -11.08 11.85
C VAL A 142 -3.25 -12.06 12.96
N ILE A 143 -3.95 -13.19 13.03
CA ILE A 143 -3.82 -14.18 14.12
C ILE A 143 -2.53 -14.99 13.96
N ILE A 144 -2.15 -15.40 12.74
CA ILE A 144 -0.94 -16.20 12.51
C ILE A 144 0.33 -15.45 12.95
N PRO A 145 0.56 -14.18 12.57
CA PRO A 145 1.70 -13.43 13.08
C PRO A 145 1.68 -13.27 14.60
N LEU A 146 0.51 -13.11 15.21
CA LEU A 146 0.37 -13.01 16.66
C LEU A 146 0.73 -14.32 17.37
N LEU A 147 0.32 -15.46 16.83
CA LEU A 147 0.66 -16.79 17.34
C LEU A 147 2.15 -17.12 17.14
N LEU A 148 2.76 -16.59 16.09
CA LEU A 148 4.19 -16.74 15.80
C LEU A 148 5.05 -15.67 16.49
N TYR A 149 4.45 -14.70 17.17
CA TYR A 149 5.18 -13.65 17.87
C TYR A 149 5.77 -14.21 19.17
N THR A 150 7.02 -14.64 19.11
CA THR A 150 7.83 -14.85 20.31
C THR A 150 8.38 -13.49 20.75
N PRO A 151 8.01 -12.95 21.93
CA PRO A 151 8.67 -11.76 22.44
C PRO A 151 10.17 -12.06 22.53
N GLY A 152 10.99 -11.14 22.02
CA GLY A 152 12.45 -11.27 22.06
C GLY A 152 12.89 -11.65 23.47
N GLU A 153 13.69 -12.71 23.57
CA GLU A 153 14.23 -13.21 24.84
C GLU A 153 14.90 -12.04 25.56
N LYS A 154 14.38 -11.68 26.75
CA LYS A 154 14.97 -10.61 27.54
C LYS A 154 16.39 -11.04 27.87
N VAL A 155 17.38 -10.31 27.35
CA VAL A 155 18.79 -10.54 27.70
C VAL A 155 18.90 -10.48 29.22
N PRO A 156 19.45 -11.51 29.88
CA PRO A 156 19.58 -11.51 31.34
C PRO A 156 20.46 -10.34 31.80
N ASP A 157 20.27 -9.89 33.04
CA ASP A 157 21.13 -8.87 33.63
C ASP A 157 22.59 -9.35 33.67
N ILE A 158 23.53 -8.39 33.65
CA ILE A 158 24.95 -8.69 33.70
C ILE A 158 25.29 -9.32 35.06
N ASP A 159 25.88 -10.51 35.04
CA ASP A 159 26.34 -11.21 36.25
C ASP A 159 27.67 -11.92 35.98
N CYS A 160 28.78 -11.30 36.38
CA CYS A 160 30.13 -11.88 36.22
C CYS A 160 30.40 -13.09 37.12
N SER A 161 29.53 -13.39 38.08
CA SER A 161 29.65 -14.55 38.97
C SER A 161 28.75 -15.70 38.53
N ALA A 162 27.87 -15.47 37.54
CA ALA A 162 27.03 -16.52 36.99
C ALA A 162 27.89 -17.67 36.44
N PRO A 163 27.51 -18.94 36.71
CA PRO A 163 28.23 -20.08 36.17
C PRO A 163 28.12 -20.13 34.64
N GLN A 164 29.06 -20.85 34.01
CA GLN A 164 29.03 -21.07 32.56
C GLN A 164 27.72 -21.74 32.12
N ALA A 165 26.96 -21.06 31.26
CA ALA A 165 25.70 -21.55 30.73
C ALA A 165 25.36 -20.90 29.38
N PRO A 166 24.51 -21.53 28.54
CA PRO A 166 23.94 -20.88 27.37
C PRO A 166 23.21 -19.58 27.74
N GLY A 167 23.35 -18.54 26.91
CA GLY A 167 22.67 -17.26 27.11
C GLY A 167 23.16 -16.42 28.31
N VAL A 168 24.19 -16.86 29.05
CA VAL A 168 24.73 -16.11 30.19
C VAL A 168 25.17 -14.70 29.76
N ASN A 169 24.95 -13.70 30.61
CA ASN A 169 25.41 -12.34 30.35
C ASN A 169 26.64 -12.00 31.19
N TRP A 170 27.80 -12.08 30.55
CA TRP A 170 29.11 -11.71 31.06
C TRP A 170 29.65 -10.43 30.39
N SER A 171 28.77 -9.58 29.88
CA SER A 171 29.19 -8.32 29.26
C SER A 171 29.88 -7.43 30.28
N ASN A 172 30.98 -6.78 29.89
CA ASN A 172 31.84 -5.93 30.75
C ASN A 172 32.60 -6.66 31.87
N CYS A 173 32.61 -8.00 31.88
CA CYS A 173 33.31 -8.77 32.90
C CYS A 173 34.81 -8.98 32.58
N ASN A 174 35.58 -9.30 33.61
CA ASN A 174 37.00 -9.65 33.47
C ASN A 174 37.22 -11.15 33.74
N PHE A 175 37.54 -11.87 32.67
CA PHE A 175 37.89 -13.29 32.63
C PHE A 175 39.31 -13.50 32.09
N GLN A 176 40.21 -12.53 32.29
CA GLN A 176 41.60 -12.65 31.90
C GLN A 176 42.24 -13.92 32.48
N GLY A 177 42.82 -14.76 31.62
CA GLY A 177 43.46 -16.01 32.00
C GLY A 177 42.49 -17.10 32.51
N ALA A 178 41.17 -16.92 32.39
CA ALA A 178 40.20 -17.92 32.83
C ALA A 178 40.35 -19.22 32.03
N ASN A 179 40.15 -20.36 32.70
CA ASN A 179 40.03 -21.67 32.05
C ASN A 179 38.54 -22.02 31.88
N LEU A 180 38.10 -22.08 30.63
CA LEU A 180 36.75 -22.38 30.20
C LEU A 180 36.75 -23.51 29.17
N ASP A 181 37.76 -24.39 29.20
CA ASP A 181 37.87 -25.50 28.25
C ASP A 181 36.62 -26.38 28.27
N GLY A 182 36.08 -26.67 27.08
CA GLY A 182 34.85 -27.45 26.92
C GLY A 182 33.57 -26.75 27.39
N ALA A 183 33.62 -25.48 27.82
CA ALA A 183 32.44 -24.75 28.27
C ALA A 183 31.37 -24.62 27.18
N VAL A 184 30.11 -24.55 27.60
CA VAL A 184 28.95 -24.35 26.73
C VAL A 184 28.38 -22.96 26.97
N LEU A 185 28.66 -22.05 26.05
CA LEU A 185 28.35 -20.61 26.09
C LEU A 185 27.56 -20.18 24.85
N ILE A 186 26.73 -21.10 24.33
CA ILE A 186 25.90 -20.87 23.15
C ILE A 186 25.02 -19.64 23.37
N LYS A 187 25.04 -18.69 22.43
CA LYS A 187 24.31 -17.41 22.51
C LYS A 187 24.60 -16.58 23.77
N ALA A 188 25.72 -16.80 24.46
CA ALA A 188 26.09 -15.97 25.60
C ALA A 188 26.36 -14.51 25.17
N HIS A 189 26.07 -13.58 26.05
CA HIS A 189 26.29 -12.15 25.87
C HIS A 189 27.59 -11.76 26.58
N ILE A 190 28.67 -11.61 25.82
CA ILE A 190 30.02 -11.39 26.34
C ILE A 190 30.62 -10.18 25.62
N ARG A 191 29.89 -9.05 25.61
CA ARG A 191 30.32 -7.81 24.94
C ARG A 191 31.27 -7.03 25.83
N ASN A 192 32.26 -6.36 25.23
CA ASN A 192 33.17 -5.46 25.96
C ASN A 192 33.83 -6.13 27.19
N ALA A 193 34.06 -7.44 27.13
CA ALA A 193 34.67 -8.19 28.22
C ALA A 193 36.19 -8.35 28.00
N ASN A 194 36.91 -8.74 29.05
CA ASN A 194 38.33 -9.07 28.96
C ASN A 194 38.53 -10.58 29.10
N PHE A 195 38.93 -11.24 28.03
CA PHE A 195 39.28 -12.66 27.95
C PHE A 195 40.75 -12.85 27.52
N THR A 196 41.59 -11.83 27.75
CA THR A 196 43.02 -11.90 27.39
C THR A 196 43.65 -13.14 28.01
N SER A 197 44.37 -13.93 27.22
CA SER A 197 45.02 -15.18 27.65
C SER A 197 44.09 -16.25 28.23
N ALA A 198 42.77 -16.14 28.06
CA ALA A 198 41.83 -17.17 28.50
C ALA A 198 41.98 -18.46 27.67
N SER A 199 41.76 -19.61 28.29
CA SER A 199 41.63 -20.89 27.60
C SER A 199 40.15 -21.18 27.33
N LEU A 200 39.81 -21.24 26.05
CA LEU A 200 38.48 -21.54 25.51
C LEU A 200 38.59 -22.78 24.61
N TYR A 201 39.48 -23.73 24.90
CA TYR A 201 39.74 -24.90 24.05
C TYR A 201 38.48 -25.78 23.94
N GLN A 202 38.13 -26.20 22.72
CA GLN A 202 36.96 -27.05 22.45
C GLN A 202 35.63 -26.51 23.04
N THR A 203 35.46 -25.19 23.08
CA THR A 203 34.25 -24.57 23.62
C THR A 203 33.11 -24.53 22.59
N LYS A 204 31.87 -24.53 23.08
CA LYS A 204 30.66 -24.32 22.27
C LYS A 204 30.21 -22.87 22.40
N LEU A 205 30.52 -22.07 21.39
CA LEU A 205 30.33 -20.62 21.32
C LEU A 205 29.40 -20.21 20.15
N SER A 206 28.60 -21.15 19.62
CA SER A 206 27.68 -20.85 18.52
C SER A 206 26.75 -19.69 18.86
N GLY A 207 26.72 -18.67 18.01
CA GLY A 207 25.91 -17.46 18.18
C GLY A 207 26.31 -16.56 19.36
N VAL A 208 27.47 -16.76 20.00
CA VAL A 208 27.97 -15.89 21.08
C VAL A 208 28.13 -14.45 20.59
N ASP A 209 27.86 -13.48 21.46
CA ASP A 209 28.17 -12.08 21.21
C ASP A 209 29.46 -11.67 21.94
N PHE A 210 30.58 -11.71 21.23
CA PHE A 210 31.91 -11.23 21.63
C PHE A 210 32.22 -9.83 21.08
N SER A 211 31.21 -9.03 20.73
CA SER A 211 31.47 -7.70 20.16
C SER A 211 32.30 -6.84 21.12
N TYR A 212 33.38 -6.24 20.61
CA TYR A 212 34.34 -5.42 21.34
C TYR A 212 35.09 -6.13 22.49
N THR A 213 35.11 -7.46 22.51
CA THR A 213 35.78 -8.24 23.55
C THR A 213 37.25 -8.41 23.25
N ASN A 214 38.08 -8.33 24.31
CA ASN A 214 39.50 -8.60 24.19
C ASN A 214 39.78 -10.10 24.38
N LEU A 215 40.08 -10.79 23.29
CA LEU A 215 40.48 -12.20 23.19
C LEU A 215 41.98 -12.34 22.84
N GLY A 216 42.78 -11.29 23.08
CA GLY A 216 44.21 -11.32 22.78
C GLY A 216 44.90 -12.48 23.52
N LEU A 217 45.77 -13.22 22.83
CA LEU A 217 46.46 -14.40 23.36
C LEU A 217 45.53 -15.55 23.83
N ALA A 218 44.22 -15.48 23.59
CA ALA A 218 43.29 -16.54 24.00
C ALA A 218 43.50 -17.83 23.19
N ASN A 219 43.28 -18.98 23.81
CA ASN A 219 43.29 -20.28 23.15
C ASN A 219 41.85 -20.68 22.77
N LEU A 220 41.50 -20.55 21.50
CA LEU A 220 40.18 -20.85 20.92
C LEU A 220 40.21 -22.11 20.03
N ARG A 221 41.29 -22.90 20.09
CA ARG A 221 41.45 -24.08 19.21
C ARG A 221 40.27 -25.02 19.30
N LEU A 222 39.85 -25.55 18.15
CA LEU A 222 38.75 -26.52 18.01
C LEU A 222 37.39 -26.06 18.58
N SER A 223 37.20 -24.75 18.76
CA SER A 223 35.94 -24.20 19.28
C SER A 223 34.93 -23.98 18.17
N ASP A 224 33.65 -24.10 18.51
CA ASP A 224 32.53 -23.78 17.61
C ASP A 224 32.10 -22.33 17.84
N LEU A 225 32.50 -21.43 16.94
CA LEU A 225 32.11 -20.01 16.87
C LEU A 225 31.14 -19.75 15.70
N THR A 226 30.37 -20.76 15.29
CA THR A 226 29.44 -20.62 14.16
C THR A 226 28.44 -19.50 14.43
N ASN A 227 28.27 -18.59 13.45
CA ASN A 227 27.40 -17.41 13.55
C ASN A 227 27.69 -16.49 14.76
N ALA A 228 28.87 -16.54 15.36
CA ALA A 228 29.26 -15.63 16.45
C ALA A 228 29.39 -14.17 15.96
N SER A 229 29.09 -13.21 16.83
CA SER A 229 29.43 -11.80 16.61
C SER A 229 30.76 -11.49 17.28
N LEU A 230 31.78 -11.16 16.49
CA LEU A 230 33.12 -10.75 16.91
C LEU A 230 33.42 -9.33 16.42
N VAL A 231 32.38 -8.52 16.21
CA VAL A 231 32.51 -7.16 15.67
C VAL A 231 33.42 -6.33 16.58
N GLY A 232 34.52 -5.81 16.03
CA GLY A 232 35.51 -5.03 16.79
C GLY A 232 36.26 -5.80 17.88
N ALA A 233 36.20 -7.14 17.90
CA ALA A 233 36.93 -7.95 18.88
C ALA A 233 38.45 -7.87 18.65
N VAL A 234 39.22 -7.94 19.74
CA VAL A 234 40.68 -7.99 19.68
C VAL A 234 41.13 -9.45 19.78
N LEU A 235 41.59 -10.03 18.68
CA LEU A 235 42.05 -11.42 18.55
C LEU A 235 43.57 -11.51 18.36
N ARG A 236 44.31 -10.45 18.75
CA ARG A 236 45.75 -10.37 18.55
C ARG A 236 46.47 -11.55 19.17
N ASN A 237 47.27 -12.25 18.37
CA ASN A 237 48.03 -13.44 18.78
C ASN A 237 47.16 -14.57 19.40
N SER A 238 45.84 -14.58 19.16
CA SER A 238 44.98 -15.68 19.61
C SER A 238 45.22 -16.94 18.79
N ASP A 239 44.95 -18.10 19.38
CA ASP A 239 45.08 -19.39 18.71
C ASP A 239 43.69 -19.92 18.30
N LEU A 240 43.36 -19.82 17.02
CA LEU A 240 42.08 -20.22 16.42
C LEU A 240 42.19 -21.52 15.62
N ARG A 241 43.28 -22.29 15.78
CA ARG A 241 43.54 -23.46 14.92
C ARG A 241 42.43 -24.49 15.03
N GLY A 242 41.86 -24.87 13.89
CA GLY A 242 40.74 -25.81 13.79
C GLY A 242 39.41 -25.30 14.36
N ALA A 243 39.28 -24.01 14.71
CA ALA A 243 38.01 -23.44 15.13
C ALA A 243 37.03 -23.28 13.95
N ASP A 244 35.73 -23.37 14.21
CA ASP A 244 34.68 -23.10 13.22
C ASP A 244 34.11 -21.69 13.39
N LEU A 245 34.45 -20.78 12.48
CA LEU A 245 33.96 -19.40 12.42
C LEU A 245 32.95 -19.22 11.27
N SER A 246 32.32 -20.29 10.79
CA SER A 246 31.44 -20.18 9.64
C SER A 246 30.21 -19.31 9.94
N GLY A 247 29.97 -18.34 9.05
CA GLY A 247 28.93 -17.33 9.23
C GLY A 247 29.18 -16.30 10.33
N ALA A 248 30.34 -16.32 11.02
CA ALA A 248 30.65 -15.33 12.05
C ALA A 248 30.86 -13.93 11.48
N ASP A 249 30.60 -12.89 12.29
CA ASP A 249 30.84 -11.50 11.92
C ASP A 249 32.12 -10.99 12.62
N LEU A 250 33.21 -10.90 11.86
CA LEU A 250 34.52 -10.39 12.29
C LEU A 250 34.74 -8.95 11.80
N SER A 251 33.69 -8.22 11.43
CA SER A 251 33.84 -6.85 10.93
C SER A 251 34.57 -5.98 11.96
N TYR A 252 35.56 -5.20 11.53
CA TYR A 252 36.42 -4.37 12.38
C TYR A 252 37.25 -5.11 13.43
N ALA A 253 37.26 -6.46 13.43
CA ALA A 253 38.08 -7.23 14.37
C ALA A 253 39.57 -7.10 14.05
N ASP A 254 40.42 -7.23 15.08
CA ASP A 254 41.87 -7.22 14.94
C ASP A 254 42.45 -8.62 15.13
N LEU A 255 42.86 -9.25 14.02
CA LEU A 255 43.44 -10.59 13.98
C LEU A 255 44.96 -10.59 13.86
N GLN A 256 45.67 -9.48 14.11
CA GLN A 256 47.13 -9.43 13.93
C GLN A 256 47.84 -10.55 14.71
N GLY A 257 48.60 -11.39 14.00
CA GLY A 257 49.31 -12.52 14.60
C GLY A 257 48.44 -13.71 15.03
N ALA A 258 47.12 -13.70 14.78
CA ALA A 258 46.25 -14.83 15.10
C ALA A 258 46.62 -16.07 14.25
N GLN A 259 46.56 -17.25 14.85
CA GLN A 259 46.83 -18.53 14.18
C GLN A 259 45.54 -19.12 13.61
N LEU A 260 45.42 -19.16 12.28
CA LEU A 260 44.20 -19.58 11.56
C LEU A 260 44.33 -20.94 10.82
N THR A 261 45.33 -21.77 11.14
CA THR A 261 45.51 -23.07 10.50
C THR A 261 44.26 -23.94 10.71
N ASP A 262 43.71 -24.49 9.63
CA ASP A 262 42.48 -25.30 9.63
C ASP A 262 41.22 -24.60 10.18
N THR A 263 41.24 -23.27 10.32
CA THR A 263 40.06 -22.51 10.76
C THR A 263 39.03 -22.41 9.63
N ASN A 264 37.78 -22.78 9.91
CA ASN A 264 36.70 -22.66 8.94
C ASN A 264 36.12 -21.25 8.94
N LEU A 265 36.47 -20.44 7.95
CA LEU A 265 35.95 -19.08 7.77
C LEU A 265 34.80 -18.98 6.77
N ARG A 266 34.20 -20.10 6.35
CA ARG A 266 33.17 -20.09 5.29
C ARG A 266 32.03 -19.13 5.62
N ARG A 267 31.79 -18.13 4.75
CA ARG A 267 30.78 -17.08 4.93
C ARG A 267 31.03 -16.12 6.12
N ALA A 268 32.19 -16.16 6.77
CA ALA A 268 32.53 -15.19 7.80
C ALA A 268 32.68 -13.80 7.18
N LYS A 269 32.11 -12.76 7.79
CA LYS A 269 32.24 -11.38 7.33
C LYS A 269 33.50 -10.77 7.92
N LEU A 270 34.30 -10.10 7.09
CA LEU A 270 35.61 -9.56 7.46
C LEU A 270 35.71 -8.06 7.10
N ASP A 271 34.58 -7.36 7.01
CA ASP A 271 34.56 -5.97 6.59
C ASP A 271 35.41 -5.11 7.50
N LYS A 272 36.45 -4.45 6.94
CA LYS A 272 37.36 -3.57 7.68
C LYS A 272 38.12 -4.24 8.84
N ALA A 273 38.15 -5.58 8.90
CA ALA A 273 38.99 -6.29 9.84
C ALA A 273 40.48 -6.03 9.58
N ILE A 274 41.31 -6.04 10.61
CA ILE A 274 42.78 -6.07 10.48
C ILE A 274 43.20 -7.53 10.43
N TRP A 275 43.73 -7.96 9.28
CA TRP A 275 44.09 -9.33 9.01
C TRP A 275 45.36 -9.77 9.76
N ILE A 276 45.67 -11.07 9.68
CA ILE A 276 46.79 -11.69 10.41
C ILE A 276 48.16 -11.04 10.13
N ASN A 277 48.33 -10.46 8.94
CA ASN A 277 49.55 -9.76 8.51
C ASN A 277 49.48 -8.23 8.68
N GLY A 278 48.41 -7.69 9.28
CA GLY A 278 48.19 -6.25 9.46
C GLY A 278 47.48 -5.55 8.31
N GLN A 279 47.14 -6.23 7.21
CA GLN A 279 46.33 -5.66 6.13
C GLN A 279 44.90 -5.34 6.63
N VAL A 280 44.35 -4.18 6.24
CA VAL A 280 42.92 -3.90 6.46
C VAL A 280 42.10 -4.52 5.32
N CYS A 281 41.09 -5.31 5.67
CA CYS A 281 40.22 -5.96 4.70
C CYS A 281 39.24 -4.95 4.07
N ALA A 282 39.01 -5.10 2.77
CA ALA A 282 38.02 -4.30 2.05
C ALA A 282 36.59 -4.60 2.52
N GLN A 283 35.67 -3.69 2.20
CA GLN A 283 34.24 -3.94 2.36
C GLN A 283 33.78 -5.03 1.37
N GLY A 284 32.88 -5.91 1.81
CA GLY A 284 32.48 -7.12 1.11
C GLY A 284 33.41 -8.31 1.31
N SER A 285 34.37 -8.24 2.25
CA SER A 285 35.28 -9.36 2.51
C SER A 285 34.52 -10.50 3.18
N VAL A 286 34.39 -11.64 2.49
CA VAL A 286 33.66 -12.82 2.99
C VAL A 286 34.53 -14.06 2.87
N GLY A 287 34.75 -14.74 4.00
CA GLY A 287 35.56 -15.95 4.14
C GLY A 287 37.06 -15.78 3.91
N GLY A 288 37.49 -14.63 3.43
CA GLY A 288 38.88 -14.22 3.33
C GLY A 288 38.99 -12.70 3.25
N CYS A 289 40.18 -12.19 3.56
CA CYS A 289 40.47 -10.77 3.51
C CYS A 289 40.75 -10.32 2.06
N LEU A 290 39.86 -9.52 1.48
CA LEU A 290 40.11 -8.86 0.20
C LEU A 290 40.99 -7.63 0.46
N GLY A 291 41.97 -7.36 -0.41
CA GLY A 291 42.80 -6.16 -0.31
C GLY A 291 41.98 -4.90 -0.49
N SER A 292 42.20 -3.88 0.35
CA SER A 292 41.65 -2.54 0.11
C SER A 292 42.31 -1.96 -1.13
N GLN A 293 41.53 -1.74 -2.20
CA GLN A 293 41.95 -0.87 -3.31
C GLN A 293 42.17 0.56 -2.83
#